data_AF-A0AAE3JMV1-F1
#
_entry.id   AF-A0AAE3JMV1-F1
#
_cell.length_a   1.000
_cell.length_b   1.000
_cell.length_c   1.000
_cell.angle_alpha   90.00
_cell.angle_beta   90.00
_cell.angle_gamma   90.00
#
_symmetry.space_group_name_H-M   'P 1'
#
loop_
_entity.id
_entity.type
_entity.pdbx_description
1 polymer ?
#
loop_
_entity_poly.entity_id
_entity_poly.type
_entity_poly.pdbx_seq_one_letter_code
_entity_poly.pdbx_strand_id
1 'polypeptide(L)'
;MILLTQFFGALYGLLAVVFGAFGAHALKKSFTEDQLGSFETGVKYQMYHALVLLILSFNLGFNSDLEIAMAYCFIVGTFLFSFSIYGLCLTGSKGKKLRFLGPITPLGGLLLVAGWGLLLYSFIQKLI
;
A
#
# COMPACT_ATOMS: atom_id res chain seq x y z
N MET A 1 4.61 -16.65 8.57
CA MET A 1 4.54 -15.61 7.52
C MET A 1 3.19 -15.62 6.79
N ILE A 2 2.67 -16.78 6.34
CA ILE A 2 1.36 -16.90 5.68
C ILE A 2 0.23 -16.13 6.37
N LEU A 3 -0.07 -16.44 7.65
CA LEU A 3 -1.16 -15.79 8.40
C LEU A 3 -0.95 -14.27 8.54
N LEU A 4 0.29 -13.83 8.67
CA LEU A 4 0.63 -12.40 8.76
C LEU A 4 0.31 -11.70 7.43
N THR A 5 0.74 -12.29 6.30
CA THR A 5 0.45 -11.79 4.96
C THR A 5 -1.06 -11.75 4.68
N GLN A 6 -1.80 -12.80 5.08
CA GLN A 6 -3.26 -12.84 4.98
C GLN A 6 -3.93 -11.75 5.81
N PHE A 7 -3.50 -11.60 7.06
CA PHE A 7 -4.02 -10.58 7.97
C PHE A 7 -3.87 -9.18 7.37
N PHE A 8 -2.66 -8.83 6.90
CA PHE A 8 -2.43 -7.51 6.28
C PHE A 8 -3.15 -7.35 4.94
N GLY A 9 -3.22 -8.40 4.11
CA GLY A 9 -3.99 -8.39 2.88
C GLY A 9 -5.47 -8.10 3.14
N ALA A 10 -6.09 -8.79 4.09
CA ALA A 10 -7.49 -8.56 4.47
C ALA A 10 -7.69 -7.19 5.12
N LEU A 11 -6.81 -6.77 6.02
CA LEU A 11 -6.87 -5.48 6.71
C LEU A 11 -6.77 -4.32 5.71
N TYR A 12 -5.81 -4.37 4.79
CA TYR A 12 -5.65 -3.34 3.77
C TYR A 12 -6.81 -3.33 2.79
N GLY A 13 -7.35 -4.49 2.40
CA GLY A 13 -8.55 -4.55 1.56
C GLY A 13 -9.75 -3.89 2.23
N LEU A 14 -10.02 -4.24 3.49
CA LEU A 14 -11.08 -3.66 4.30
C LEU A 14 -10.93 -2.14 4.42
N LEU A 15 -9.76 -1.67 4.82
CA LEU A 15 -9.50 -0.25 5.01
C LEU A 15 -9.56 0.52 3.68
N ALA A 16 -9.15 -0.08 2.56
CA ALA A 16 -9.24 0.56 1.25
C ALA A 16 -10.69 0.76 0.81
N VAL A 17 -11.59 -0.21 1.08
CA VAL A 17 -13.03 -0.03 0.83
C VAL A 17 -13.60 1.09 1.70
N VAL A 18 -13.27 1.08 3.00
CA VAL A 18 -13.71 2.12 3.93
C VAL A 18 -13.23 3.50 3.47
N PHE A 19 -11.94 3.67 3.23
CA PHE A 19 -11.37 4.94 2.80
C PHE A 19 -11.85 5.36 1.41
N GLY A 20 -12.00 4.44 0.47
CA GLY A 20 -12.59 4.73 -0.84
C GLY A 20 -14.01 5.29 -0.74
N ALA A 21 -14.85 4.68 0.11
CA ALA A 21 -16.20 5.19 0.36
C ALA A 21 -16.19 6.59 1.01
N PHE A 22 -15.32 6.82 1.99
CA PHE A 22 -15.11 8.14 2.61
C PHE A 22 -14.65 9.18 1.58
N GLY A 23 -13.70 8.83 0.71
CA GLY A 23 -13.22 9.68 -0.39
C GLY A 23 -14.36 10.16 -1.29
N ALA A 24 -15.14 9.21 -1.81
CA ALA A 24 -16.21 9.48 -2.76
C ALA A 24 -17.39 10.28 -2.17
N HIS A 25 -17.76 10.02 -0.91
CA HIS A 25 -19.01 10.56 -0.33
C HIS A 25 -18.79 11.68 0.69
N ALA A 26 -17.77 11.55 1.55
CA ALA A 26 -17.58 12.47 2.67
C ALA A 26 -16.52 13.55 2.38
N LEU A 27 -15.41 13.18 1.74
CA LEU A 27 -14.25 14.07 1.60
C LEU A 27 -14.33 14.98 0.37
N LYS A 28 -15.15 14.65 -0.64
CA LYS A 28 -15.32 15.44 -1.87
C LYS A 28 -15.68 16.92 -1.65
N LYS A 29 -16.39 17.25 -0.56
CA LYS A 29 -16.76 18.63 -0.22
C LYS A 29 -15.67 19.40 0.54
N SER A 30 -14.73 18.68 1.14
CA SER A 30 -13.71 19.25 2.03
C SER A 30 -12.31 19.25 1.42
N PHE A 31 -12.09 18.48 0.37
CA PHE A 31 -10.80 18.35 -0.32
C PHE A 31 -10.82 19.16 -1.62
N THR A 32 -9.67 19.72 -1.98
CA THR A 32 -9.45 20.19 -3.36
C THR A 32 -9.40 19.00 -4.31
N GLU A 33 -9.54 19.24 -5.63
CA GLU A 33 -9.43 18.18 -6.64
C GLU A 33 -8.09 17.42 -6.54
N ASP A 34 -6.97 18.13 -6.37
CA ASP A 34 -5.65 17.53 -6.18
C ASP A 34 -5.56 16.65 -4.93
N GLN A 35 -6.18 17.08 -3.83
CA GLN A 35 -6.20 16.32 -2.57
C GLN A 35 -7.05 15.05 -2.72
N LEU A 36 -8.20 15.16 -3.38
CA LEU A 36 -9.07 14.02 -3.64
C LEU A 36 -8.37 13.01 -4.56
N GLY A 37 -7.77 13.45 -5.67
CA GLY A 37 -7.03 12.59 -6.58
C GLY A 37 -5.82 11.92 -5.92
N SER A 38 -5.11 12.64 -5.04
CA SER A 38 -4.02 12.06 -4.24
C SER A 38 -4.54 11.00 -3.28
N PHE A 39 -5.62 11.30 -2.55
CA PHE A 39 -6.24 10.37 -1.62
C PHE A 39 -6.73 9.09 -2.31
N GLU A 40 -7.40 9.22 -3.45
CA GLU A 40 -7.84 8.10 -4.28
C GLU A 40 -6.66 7.27 -4.81
N THR A 41 -5.54 7.91 -5.15
CA THR A 41 -4.29 7.21 -5.48
C THR A 41 -3.81 6.34 -4.32
N GLY A 42 -3.82 6.87 -3.09
CA GLY A 42 -3.48 6.11 -1.88
C GLY A 42 -4.39 4.88 -1.71
N VAL A 43 -5.71 5.04 -1.87
CA VAL A 43 -6.71 3.95 -1.81
C VAL A 43 -6.46 2.90 -2.87
N LYS A 44 -6.20 3.31 -4.11
CA LYS A 44 -5.94 2.41 -5.23
C LYS A 44 -4.72 1.54 -4.99
N TYR A 45 -3.60 2.13 -4.58
CA TYR A 45 -2.38 1.38 -4.27
C TYR A 45 -2.59 0.45 -3.07
N GLN A 46 -3.31 0.90 -2.03
CA GLN A 46 -3.64 0.04 -0.89
C GLN A 46 -4.43 -1.19 -1.31
N MET A 47 -5.47 -1.03 -2.13
CA MET A 47 -6.29 -2.14 -2.62
C MET A 47 -5.48 -3.10 -3.51
N TYR A 48 -4.69 -2.58 -4.44
CA TYR A 48 -3.89 -3.45 -5.32
C TYR A 48 -2.90 -4.29 -4.54
N HIS A 49 -2.22 -3.71 -3.56
CA HIS A 49 -1.26 -4.46 -2.76
C HIS A 49 -1.92 -5.36 -1.71
N ALA A 50 -3.13 -5.04 -1.24
CA ALA A 50 -3.95 -5.97 -0.47
C ALA A 50 -4.21 -7.26 -1.26
N LEU A 51 -4.63 -7.15 -2.52
CA LEU A 51 -4.88 -8.29 -3.40
C LEU A 51 -3.60 -9.07 -3.69
N VAL A 52 -2.48 -8.38 -3.95
CA VAL A 52 -1.17 -9.03 -4.12
C VAL A 52 -0.79 -9.83 -2.88
N LEU A 53 -0.90 -9.27 -1.67
CA LEU A 53 -0.59 -9.97 -0.43
C LEU A 53 -1.44 -11.23 -0.27
N LEU A 54 -2.76 -11.15 -0.53
CA LEU A 54 -3.64 -12.33 -0.49
C LEU A 54 -3.21 -13.39 -1.50
N ILE A 55 -2.96 -13.00 -2.76
CA ILE A 55 -2.50 -13.93 -3.80
C ILE A 55 -1.19 -14.60 -3.40
N LEU A 56 -0.18 -13.84 -2.98
CA LEU A 56 1.09 -14.40 -2.53
C LEU A 56 0.88 -15.34 -1.34
N SER A 57 0.00 -14.99 -0.41
CA SER A 57 -0.25 -15.80 0.77
C SER A 57 -0.88 -17.16 0.51
N PHE A 58 -1.64 -17.29 -0.57
CA PHE A 58 -2.27 -18.55 -0.98
C PHE A 58 -1.40 -19.37 -1.93
N ASN A 59 -0.38 -18.77 -2.55
CA ASN A 59 0.44 -19.42 -3.58
C ASN A 59 1.88 -19.69 -3.14
N LEU A 60 2.37 -19.05 -2.08
CA LEU A 60 3.74 -19.20 -1.57
C LEU A 60 3.77 -19.82 -0.18
N GLY A 61 4.78 -20.64 0.07
CA GLY A 61 5.04 -21.20 1.40
C GLY A 61 5.75 -20.24 2.35
N PHE A 62 6.43 -19.21 1.82
CA PHE A 62 7.35 -18.33 2.55
C PHE A 62 8.47 -19.11 3.24
N ASN A 63 9.06 -20.05 2.51
CA ASN A 63 10.12 -20.94 2.99
C ASN A 63 11.52 -20.39 2.71
N SER A 64 11.63 -19.28 1.96
CA SER A 64 12.90 -18.64 1.63
C SER A 64 12.92 -17.18 2.10
N ASP A 65 14.12 -16.68 2.38
CA ASP A 65 14.34 -15.27 2.74
C ASP A 65 13.83 -14.31 1.67
N LEU A 66 13.87 -14.73 0.40
CA LEU A 66 13.36 -13.96 -0.72
C LEU A 66 11.84 -13.76 -0.64
N GLU A 67 11.09 -14.84 -0.38
CA GLU A 67 9.63 -14.77 -0.24
C GLU A 67 9.22 -13.94 0.99
N ILE A 68 9.98 -14.08 2.09
CA ILE A 68 9.76 -13.30 3.31
C ILE A 68 10.02 -11.81 3.06
N ALA A 69 11.14 -11.47 2.42
CA ALA A 69 11.50 -10.10 2.07
C ALA A 69 10.45 -9.47 1.14
N MET A 70 9.96 -10.23 0.16
CA MET A 70 8.88 -9.81 -0.75
C MET A 70 7.60 -9.44 0.01
N ALA A 71 7.18 -10.28 0.97
CA ALA A 71 6.00 -10.00 1.81
C ALA A 71 6.18 -8.71 2.61
N TYR A 72 7.32 -8.52 3.26
CA TYR A 72 7.60 -7.30 4.03
C TYR A 72 7.67 -6.05 3.15
N CYS A 73 8.26 -6.14 1.95
CA CYS A 73 8.29 -5.04 0.99
C CYS A 73 6.88 -4.56 0.64
N PHE A 74 5.94 -5.48 0.39
CA PHE A 74 4.55 -5.12 0.14
C PHE A 74 3.84 -4.62 1.41
N ILE A 75 3.97 -5.31 2.55
CA ILE A 75 3.27 -4.91 3.79
C ILE A 75 3.70 -3.51 4.23
N VAL A 76 5.01 -3.28 4.38
CA VAL A 76 5.56 -2.02 4.86
C VAL A 76 5.46 -0.95 3.78
N GLY A 77 5.74 -1.29 2.52
CA GLY A 77 5.61 -0.37 1.40
C GLY A 77 4.21 0.19 1.24
N THR A 78 3.17 -0.64 1.35
CA THR A 78 1.77 -0.19 1.30
C THR A 78 1.43 0.72 2.47
N PHE A 79 1.86 0.36 3.69
CA PHE A 79 1.61 1.21 4.85
C PHE A 79 2.23 2.60 4.66
N LEU A 80 3.54 2.64 4.36
CA LEU A 80 4.27 3.90 4.22
C LEU A 80 3.77 4.71 3.03
N PHE A 81 3.38 4.09 1.92
CA PHE A 81 2.92 4.79 0.73
C PHE A 81 1.50 5.35 0.90
N SER A 82 0.54 4.50 1.25
CA SER A 82 -0.87 4.90 1.26
C SER A 82 -1.23 5.73 2.49
N PHE A 83 -0.75 5.36 3.68
CA PHE A 83 -1.14 6.05 4.91
C PHE A 83 -0.45 7.42 5.06
N SER A 84 0.74 7.62 4.50
CA SER A 84 1.35 8.95 4.43
C SER A 84 0.55 9.89 3.53
N ILE A 85 0.05 9.41 2.38
CA ILE A 85 -0.82 10.17 1.47
C ILE A 85 -2.10 10.58 2.19
N TYR A 86 -2.75 9.65 2.93
CA TYR A 86 -3.95 9.97 3.70
C TYR A 86 -3.67 11.04 4.75
N GLY A 87 -2.57 10.90 5.49
CA GLY A 87 -2.13 11.89 6.48
C GLY A 87 -1.90 13.26 5.85
N LEU A 88 -1.22 13.33 4.70
CA LEU A 88 -0.98 14.58 3.96
C LEU A 88 -2.27 15.25 3.49
N CYS A 89 -3.24 14.47 2.98
CA CYS A 89 -4.51 15.01 2.50
C CYS A 89 -5.39 15.49 3.67
N LEU A 90 -5.53 14.69 4.73
CA LEU A 90 -6.33 15.01 5.91
C LEU A 90 -5.76 16.20 6.70
N THR A 91 -4.44 16.30 6.82
CA THR A 91 -3.80 17.39 7.55
C THR A 91 -3.76 18.66 6.69
N GLY A 92 -3.55 18.51 5.38
CA GLY A 92 -3.64 19.60 4.40
C GLY A 92 -5.01 20.24 4.31
N SER A 93 -6.11 19.46 4.32
CA SER A 93 -7.49 19.99 4.32
C SER A 93 -7.83 20.77 5.59
N LYS A 94 -7.15 20.48 6.72
CA LYS A 94 -7.26 21.23 7.98
C LYS A 94 -6.33 22.45 8.06
N GLY A 95 -5.69 22.83 6.95
CA GLY A 95 -4.74 23.96 6.90
C GLY A 95 -3.38 23.69 7.57
N LYS A 96 -3.11 22.46 8.03
CA LYS A 96 -1.85 22.07 8.69
C LYS A 96 -1.18 20.94 7.92
N LYS A 97 -0.37 21.22 6.89
CA LYS A 97 0.35 20.14 6.19
C LYS A 97 1.46 19.55 7.06
N LEU A 98 1.35 18.27 7.44
CA LEU A 98 2.45 17.53 8.08
C LEU A 98 3.55 17.21 7.05
N ARG A 99 4.44 18.18 6.81
CA ARG A 99 5.47 18.11 5.75
C ARG A 99 6.42 16.91 5.87
N PHE A 100 6.65 16.40 7.07
CA PHE A 100 7.51 15.23 7.29
C PHE A 100 6.96 13.93 6.67
N LEU A 101 5.65 13.86 6.39
CA LEU A 101 5.04 12.73 5.68
C LEU A 101 5.40 12.71 4.19
N GLY A 102 5.81 13.85 3.61
CA GLY A 102 6.16 13.97 2.19
C GLY A 102 7.24 12.98 1.75
N PRO A 103 8.40 12.94 2.43
CA PRO A 103 9.46 11.97 2.13
C PRO A 103 9.11 10.50 2.43
N ILE A 104 8.06 10.23 3.21
CA ILE A 104 7.66 8.85 3.57
C ILE A 104 6.99 8.16 2.37
N THR A 105 6.21 8.89 1.57
CA THR A 105 5.54 8.30 0.39
C THR A 105 6.54 7.70 -0.61
N PRO A 106 7.63 8.39 -1.03
CA PRO A 106 8.66 7.80 -1.88
C PRO A 106 9.33 6.57 -1.28
N LEU A 107 9.60 6.54 0.02
CA LEU A 107 10.18 5.38 0.69
C LEU A 107 9.25 4.16 0.61
N GLY A 108 7.95 4.38 0.85
CA GLY A 108 6.93 3.34 0.62
C GLY A 108 6.93 2.87 -0.83
N GLY A 109 6.99 3.79 -1.79
CA GLY A 109 7.05 3.49 -3.22
C GLY A 109 8.27 2.65 -3.61
N LEU A 110 9.45 2.96 -3.06
CA LEU A 110 10.67 2.18 -3.30
C LEU A 110 10.54 0.74 -2.77
N LEU A 111 9.93 0.54 -1.60
CA LEU A 111 9.64 -0.81 -1.09
C LEU A 111 8.64 -1.55 -1.99
N LEU A 112 7.61 -0.88 -2.50
CA LEU A 112 6.67 -1.49 -3.44
C LEU A 112 7.35 -1.91 -4.75
N VAL A 113 8.25 -1.07 -5.28
CA VAL A 113 9.08 -1.41 -6.44
C VAL A 113 9.98 -2.62 -6.13
N ALA A 114 10.63 -2.65 -4.97
CA ALA A 114 11.44 -3.79 -4.54
C ALA A 114 10.60 -5.08 -4.42
N GLY A 115 9.39 -5.01 -3.86
CA GLY A 115 8.48 -6.14 -3.74
C GLY A 115 8.12 -6.75 -5.11
N TRP A 116 7.76 -5.91 -6.09
CA TRP A 116 7.53 -6.35 -7.46
C TRP A 116 8.80 -6.89 -8.13
N GLY A 117 9.95 -6.25 -7.90
CA GLY A 117 11.24 -6.71 -8.43
C GLY A 117 11.64 -8.08 -7.90
N LEU A 118 11.43 -8.34 -6.60
CA LEU A 118 11.66 -9.64 -5.99
C LEU A 118 10.70 -10.70 -6.54
N LEU A 119 9.43 -10.35 -6.76
CA LEU A 119 8.47 -11.27 -7.40
C LEU A 119 8.92 -11.63 -8.82
N LEU A 120 9.32 -10.65 -9.63
CA LEU A 120 9.85 -10.87 -10.98
C LEU A 120 11.09 -11.77 -10.94
N TYR A 121 12.05 -11.46 -10.07
CA TYR A 121 13.26 -12.27 -9.90
C TYR A 121 12.93 -13.71 -9.49
N SER A 122 11.91 -13.91 -8.63
CA SER A 122 11.49 -15.24 -8.17
C SER A 122 11.00 -16.16 -9.30
N PHE A 123 10.54 -15.57 -10.41
CA PHE A 123 10.15 -16.32 -11.61
C PHE A 123 11.34 -16.57 -12.52
N ILE A 124 12.22 -15.58 -12.70
CA ILE A 124 13.40 -15.71 -13.55
C ILE A 124 14.36 -16.77 -13.00
N GLN A 125 14.60 -16.80 -11.69
CA GLN A 125 15.48 -17.80 -11.08
C GLN A 125 14.98 -19.25 -11.27
N LYS A 126 13.70 -19.47 -11.58
CA LYS A 126 13.14 -20.80 -11.85
C LYS A 126 13.31 -21.24 -13.32
N LEU A 127 13.66 -20.30 -14.19
CA LEU A 127 13.91 -20.54 -15.62
C LEU A 127 15.38 -20.85 -15.91
N ILE A 128 16.28 -20.52 -14.97
CA ILE A 128 17.73 -20.73 -15.04
C ILE A 128 18.06 -21.98 -14.23
#